data_AF-A0A9D7P765-F1
#
_entry.id   AF-A0A9D7P765-F1
#
_cell.length_a   1.000
_cell.length_b   1.000
_cell.length_c   1.000
_cell.angle_alpha   90.00
_cell.angle_beta   90.00
_cell.angle_gamma   90.00
#
_symmetry.space_group_name_H-M   'P 1'
#
loop_
_entity.id
_entity.type
_entity.pdbx_description
1 polymer ?
#
loop_
_entity_poly.entity_id
_entity_poly.type
_entity_poly.pdbx_seq_one_letter_code
_entity_poly.pdbx_strand_id
1 'polypeptide(L)'
;MPCRTSTRNISRDDPDRNDFVEHPNYDDFWEAGHGEAYLTRVNIPTLSVAGWWDQGDFYRPPRFTTRSKSTTNSACIFLVAAPWNHGGLGER
;
A
#
# COMPACT_ATOMS: atom_id res chain seq x y z
N MET A 1 23.00 -9.03 -17.15
CA MET A 1 21.93 -9.75 -16.43
C MET A 1 20.74 -9.86 -17.38
N PRO A 2 20.38 -11.04 -17.91
CA PRO A 2 19.17 -11.14 -18.74
C PRO A 2 17.92 -11.10 -17.85
N CYS A 3 16.94 -10.28 -18.22
CA CYS A 3 15.62 -10.24 -17.62
C CYS A 3 14.91 -11.58 -17.90
N ARG A 4 14.83 -12.46 -16.89
CA ARG A 4 13.94 -13.62 -16.94
C ARG A 4 12.55 -13.16 -16.55
N THR A 5 11.58 -13.25 -17.46
CA THR A 5 10.16 -13.16 -17.13
C THR A 5 9.84 -14.35 -16.21
N SER A 6 9.52 -14.06 -14.95
CA SER A 6 9.14 -15.07 -13.96
C SER A 6 7.71 -15.56 -14.24
N THR A 7 7.54 -16.48 -15.18
CA THR A 7 6.25 -17.16 -15.43
C THR A 7 6.31 -18.64 -15.09
N ARG A 8 7.39 -19.11 -14.47
CA ARG A 8 7.67 -20.56 -14.37
C ARG A 8 6.70 -21.32 -13.45
N ASN A 9 6.03 -20.65 -12.51
CA ASN A 9 5.24 -21.31 -11.45
C ASN A 9 3.85 -20.70 -11.18
N ILE A 10 3.37 -19.74 -11.98
CA ILE A 10 2.02 -19.18 -11.80
C ILE A 10 1.15 -19.73 -12.94
N SER A 11 0.16 -20.54 -12.61
CA SER A 11 -0.71 -21.19 -13.59
C SER A 11 -1.48 -20.15 -14.40
N ARG A 12 -1.86 -20.50 -15.63
CA ARG A 12 -2.74 -19.65 -16.44
C ARG A 12 -4.15 -19.54 -15.87
N ASP A 13 -4.52 -20.46 -14.99
CA ASP A 13 -5.84 -20.52 -14.36
C ASP A 13 -5.86 -19.82 -12.98
N ASP A 14 -4.79 -19.11 -12.62
CA ASP A 14 -4.74 -18.27 -11.43
C ASP A 14 -5.49 -16.95 -11.69
N PRO A 15 -6.59 -16.68 -10.97
CA PRO A 15 -7.40 -15.49 -11.19
C PRO A 15 -6.63 -14.20 -10.90
N ASP A 16 -5.81 -14.15 -9.83
CA ASP A 16 -5.05 -12.95 -9.47
C ASP A 16 -4.07 -12.60 -10.58
N ARG A 17 -3.40 -13.61 -11.15
CA ARG A 17 -2.51 -13.42 -12.31
C ARG A 17 -3.27 -12.85 -13.50
N ASN A 18 -4.46 -13.37 -13.77
CA ASN A 18 -5.24 -12.97 -14.94
C ASN A 18 -5.71 -11.52 -14.81
N ASP A 19 -6.12 -11.10 -13.61
CA ASP A 19 -6.47 -9.70 -13.33
C ASP A 19 -5.31 -8.74 -13.67
N PHE A 20 -4.07 -9.08 -13.30
CA PHE A 20 -2.89 -8.27 -13.66
C PHE A 20 -2.59 -8.23 -15.16
N VAL A 21 -2.94 -9.28 -15.90
CA VAL A 21 -2.74 -9.33 -17.36
C VAL A 21 -3.84 -8.55 -18.08
N GLU A 22 -5.07 -8.64 -17.59
CA GLU A 22 -6.25 -7.99 -18.18
C GLU A 22 -6.31 -6.49 -17.84
N HIS A 23 -5.80 -6.09 -16.68
CA HIS A 23 -5.77 -4.71 -16.18
C HIS A 23 -4.34 -4.19 -16.02
N PRO A 24 -3.57 -3.96 -17.11
CA PRO A 24 -2.17 -3.53 -17.04
C PRO A 24 -2.01 -2.04 -16.66
N ASN A 25 -3.09 -1.27 -16.71
CA ASN A 25 -3.12 0.15 -16.38
C ASN A 25 -3.93 0.36 -15.10
N TYR A 26 -3.80 1.54 -14.48
CA TYR A 26 -4.69 1.93 -13.38
C TYR A 26 -6.05 2.35 -13.95
N ASP A 27 -6.97 1.40 -14.07
CA ASP A 27 -8.33 1.55 -14.58
C ASP A 27 -9.38 1.34 -13.47
N ASP A 28 -10.67 1.32 -13.84
CA ASP A 28 -11.79 1.19 -12.91
C ASP A 28 -11.69 -0.05 -12.01
N PHE A 29 -11.05 -1.12 -12.48
CA PHE A 29 -10.84 -2.35 -11.70
C PHE A 29 -9.94 -2.07 -10.49
N TRP A 30 -8.77 -1.46 -10.70
CA TRP A 30 -7.85 -1.12 -9.60
C TRP A 30 -8.33 0.06 -8.78
N GLU A 31 -9.03 1.02 -9.39
CA GLU A 31 -9.60 2.16 -8.68
C GLU A 31 -10.65 1.72 -7.66
N ALA A 32 -11.49 0.73 -8.01
CA ALA A 32 -12.47 0.17 -7.08
C ALA A 32 -11.82 -0.48 -5.84
N GLY A 33 -10.65 -1.10 -6.02
CA GLY A 33 -9.85 -1.69 -4.94
C GLY A 33 -9.02 -0.69 -4.14
N HIS A 34 -9.01 0.60 -4.52
CA HIS A 34 -8.13 1.59 -3.92
C HIS A 34 -8.62 2.02 -2.52
N GLY A 35 -8.02 1.43 -1.49
CA GLY A 35 -8.40 1.59 -0.09
C GLY A 35 -8.52 3.04 0.43
N GLU A 36 -7.79 3.99 -0.17
CA GLU A 36 -7.83 5.40 0.20
C GLU A 36 -9.21 6.04 0.00
N ALA A 37 -9.99 5.57 -0.96
CA ALA A 37 -11.33 6.10 -1.25
C ALA A 37 -12.29 5.93 -0.06
N TYR A 38 -12.10 4.88 0.74
CA TYR A 38 -12.94 4.55 1.89
C TYR A 38 -12.60 5.38 3.15
N LEU A 39 -11.48 6.12 3.15
CA LEU A 39 -11.08 6.99 4.26
C LEU A 39 -11.84 8.32 4.23
N THR A 40 -13.15 8.27 4.46
CA THR A 40 -14.05 9.44 4.48
C THR A 40 -14.13 10.13 5.83
N ARG A 41 -13.89 9.39 6.93
CA ARG A 41 -13.80 9.92 8.30
C ARG A 41 -13.10 8.91 9.22
N VAL A 42 -12.06 9.35 9.94
CA VAL A 42 -11.28 8.51 10.86
C VAL A 42 -11.43 9.02 12.30
N ASN A 43 -12.31 8.38 13.07
CA ASN A 43 -12.62 8.82 14.44
C ASN A 43 -11.65 8.27 15.50
N ILE A 44 -10.84 7.28 15.15
CA ILE A 44 -9.94 6.60 16.08
C ILE A 44 -8.55 7.23 15.97
N PRO A 45 -7.91 7.61 17.08
CA PRO A 45 -6.51 8.02 17.08
C PRO A 45 -5.64 6.99 16.34
N THR A 46 -4.93 7.43 15.31
CA THR A 46 -4.24 6.55 14.37
C THR A 46 -2.77 6.95 14.27
N LEU A 47 -1.89 5.97 14.46
CA LEU A 47 -0.46 6.09 14.19
C LEU A 47 -0.13 5.22 12.98
N SER A 48 0.23 5.85 11.87
CA SER A 48 0.79 5.17 10.71
C SER A 48 2.30 5.05 10.87
N VAL A 49 2.85 3.87 10.60
CA VAL A 49 4.28 3.59 10.70
C VAL A 49 4.81 3.18 9.33
N ALA A 50 5.96 3.72 8.93
CA ALA A 50 6.62 3.44 7.66
C ALA A 50 8.13 3.22 7.86
N GLY A 51 8.73 2.40 6.99
CA GLY A 51 10.18 2.35 6.81
C GLY A 51 10.60 3.23 5.63
N TRP A 52 11.58 4.13 5.80
CA TRP A 52 12.16 4.90 4.69
C TRP A 52 12.72 4.02 3.57
N TRP A 53 13.12 2.79 3.92
CA TRP A 53 13.58 1.77 2.99
C TRP A 53 12.59 0.61 2.90
N ASP A 54 11.29 0.84 3.00
CA ASP A 54 10.29 -0.22 2.78
C ASP A 54 10.19 -0.59 1.29
N GLN A 55 10.55 -1.82 0.92
CA GLN A 55 10.55 -2.30 -0.47
C GLN A 55 9.15 -2.67 -1.00
N GLY A 56 8.18 -2.90 -0.12
CA GLY A 56 6.86 -3.45 -0.48
C GLY A 56 5.76 -2.40 -0.47
N ASP A 57 5.76 -1.51 0.54
CA ASP A 57 4.55 -0.76 0.89
C ASP A 57 4.81 0.69 1.31
N PHE A 58 5.95 1.29 0.94
CA PHE A 58 6.29 2.64 1.39
C PHE A 58 5.23 3.70 1.10
N TYR A 59 4.55 3.62 -0.05
CA TYR A 59 3.60 4.64 -0.49
C TYR A 59 2.36 4.76 0.42
N ARG A 60 1.90 3.63 0.99
CA ARG A 60 0.59 3.55 1.65
C ARG A 60 0.53 4.35 2.96
N PRO A 61 1.42 4.18 3.95
CA PRO A 61 1.27 4.87 5.24
C PRO A 61 1.28 6.41 5.16
N PRO A 62 2.18 7.07 4.38
CA PRO A 62 2.15 8.52 4.21
C PRO A 62 0.87 9.02 3.54
N ARG A 63 0.37 8.29 2.53
CA ARG A 63 -0.87 8.65 1.85
C ARG A 63 -2.10 8.53 2.75
N PHE A 64 -2.23 7.42 3.46
CA PHE A 64 -3.34 7.18 4.38
C PHE A 64 -3.37 8.23 5.50
N THR A 65 -2.19 8.58 6.04
CA THR A 65 -2.07 9.67 7.02
C THR A 65 -2.60 10.99 6.44
N THR A 66 -2.16 11.33 5.23
CA THR A 66 -2.52 12.60 4.56
C THR A 66 -4.02 12.66 4.28
N ARG A 67 -4.59 11.57 3.74
CA ARG A 67 -6.02 11.45 3.45
C ARG A 67 -6.86 11.53 4.73
N SER A 68 -6.45 10.85 5.79
CA SER A 68 -7.16 10.87 7.08
C SER A 68 -7.15 12.26 7.72
N LYS A 69 -6.02 12.98 7.64
CA LYS A 69 -5.92 14.38 8.10
C LYS A 69 -6.83 15.33 7.33
N SER A 70 -7.02 15.10 6.03
CA SER A 70 -7.92 15.94 5.22
C SER A 70 -9.42 15.73 5.51
N THR A 71 -9.79 14.62 6.12
CA THR A 71 -11.19 14.21 6.29
C THR A 71 -11.68 14.20 7.74
N THR A 72 -10.80 14.42 8.72
CA THR A 72 -11.16 14.45 10.15
C THR A 72 -10.25 15.39 10.94
N ASN A 73 -10.58 15.67 12.20
CA ASN A 73 -9.72 16.42 13.11
C ASN A 73 -8.33 15.76 13.20
N SER A 74 -7.32 16.49 12.71
CA SER A 74 -5.96 15.99 12.55
C SER A 74 -5.18 15.82 13.86
N ALA A 75 -5.72 16.26 15.00
CA ALA A 75 -5.00 16.29 16.28
C ALA A 75 -4.51 14.90 16.75
N CYS A 76 -5.15 13.82 16.29
CA CYS A 76 -4.85 12.45 16.70
C CYS A 76 -4.37 11.54 15.57
N ILE A 77 -3.90 12.11 14.44
CA ILE A 77 -3.39 11.35 13.29
C ILE A 77 -1.90 11.61 13.12
N PHE A 78 -1.09 10.58 13.26
CA PHE A 78 0.37 10.67 13.28
C PHE A 78 1.02 9.75 12.25
N LEU A 79 2.21 10.13 11.77
CA LEU A 79 3.08 9.30 10.93
C LEU A 79 4.45 9.23 11.58
N VAL A 80 5.00 8.02 11.70
CA VAL A 80 6.40 7.78 12.06
C VAL A 80 7.07 7.06 10.90
N ALA A 81 8.16 7.63 10.39
CA ALA A 81 8.97 7.04 9.34
C ALA A 81 10.42 6.92 9.83
N ALA A 82 10.97 5.70 9.81
CA ALA A 82 12.31 5.42 10.33
C ALA A 82 13.13 4.52 9.38
N PRO A 83 14.44 4.34 9.63
CA PRO A 83 15.37 3.70 8.70
C PRO A 83 15.24 2.16 8.63
N TRP A 84 14.04 1.64 8.36
CA TRP A 84 13.74 0.21 8.32
C TRP A 84 13.42 -0.28 6.90
N ASN A 85 13.76 -1.56 6.67
CA ASN A 85 13.24 -2.34 5.56
C ASN A 85 11.80 -2.81 5.84
N HIS A 86 11.17 -3.41 4.82
CA HIS A 86 9.86 -4.01 4.97
C HIS A 86 9.88 -5.06 6.11
N GLY A 87 8.94 -4.95 7.06
CA GLY A 87 8.86 -5.84 8.23
C GLY A 87 9.91 -5.61 9.33
N GLY A 88 10.92 -4.75 9.13
CA GLY A 88 12.01 -4.54 10.10
C GLY A 88 11.60 -3.83 11.40
N LEU A 89 10.35 -3.40 11.53
CA LEU A 89 9.81 -2.83 12.75
C LEU A 89 9.76 -3.91 13.85
N GLY A 90 10.48 -3.67 14.95
CA GLY A 90 10.43 -4.55 16.13
C GLY A 90 11.39 -5.74 16.07
N GLU A 91 12.17 -5.88 15.01
CA GLU A 91 13.32 -6.79 15.00
C GLU A 91 14.43 -6.23 15.92
N ARG A 92 14.95 -7.07 16.81
CA ARG A 92 16.09 -6.81 17.70
C ARG A 92 17.14 -7.88 17.51
#